data_AF-A0A9P6SAK1-F1
#
_entry.id   AF-A0A9P6SAK1-F1
#
_cell.length_a   1.000
_cell.length_b   1.000
_cell.length_c   1.000
_cell.angle_alpha   90.00
_cell.angle_beta   90.00
_cell.angle_gamma   90.00
#
_symmetry.space_group_name_H-M   'P 1'
#
loop_
_entity.id
_entity.type
_entity.pdbx_description
1 polymer ?
#
loop_
_entity_poly.entity_id
_entity_poly.type
_entity_poly.pdbx_seq_one_letter_code
_entity_poly.pdbx_strand_id
1 'polypeptide(L)'
;CVDIFGPGKDIESTWIGSKTAKRSISGTSMASPHVAGLIAYYLSLAPASESSFNSGAYTPDEMKKLLIDHGTRDVLTDVKSDTPNVLIYNNAAEDKDKFWAW
;
A
#
# COMPACT_ATOMS: atom_id res chain seq x y z
N CYS A 1 -10.37 13.42 -2.65
CA CYS A 1 -9.28 13.63 -1.67
C CYS A 1 -8.74 12.32 -1.10
N VAL A 2 -9.59 11.34 -0.78
CA VAL A 2 -9.11 9.98 -0.47
C VAL A 2 -8.72 9.29 -1.77
N ASP A 3 -7.55 8.66 -1.77
CA ASP A 3 -7.02 7.94 -2.93
C ASP A 3 -7.23 6.42 -2.81
N ILE A 4 -7.00 5.86 -1.61
CA ILE A 4 -7.08 4.42 -1.34
C ILE A 4 -7.28 4.17 0.17
N PHE A 5 -7.91 3.05 0.51
CA PHE A 5 -8.11 2.59 1.89
C PHE A 5 -7.05 1.57 2.32
N GLY A 6 -6.82 1.48 3.63
CA GLY A 6 -6.02 0.42 4.23
C GLY A 6 -6.52 0.06 5.63
N PRO A 7 -5.99 -1.02 6.23
CA PRO A 7 -6.41 -1.49 7.55
C PRO A 7 -6.15 -0.43 8.62
N GLY A 8 -7.20 0.09 9.24
CA GLY A 8 -7.10 1.17 10.23
C GLY A 8 -7.88 0.93 11.50
N LYS A 9 -8.52 -0.23 11.68
CA LYS A 9 -9.30 -0.57 12.88
C LYS A 9 -8.66 -1.74 13.61
N ASP A 10 -8.56 -1.62 14.93
CA ASP A 10 -8.02 -2.64 15.84
C ASP A 10 -6.62 -3.13 15.42
N ILE A 11 -5.76 -2.19 15.03
CA ILE A 11 -4.40 -2.48 14.58
C ILE A 11 -3.47 -2.55 15.79
N GLU A 12 -2.93 -3.74 16.07
CA GLU A 12 -1.88 -3.96 17.06
C GLU A 12 -0.53 -3.44 16.54
N SER A 13 0.16 -2.64 17.34
CA SER A 13 1.55 -2.25 17.07
C SER A 13 2.34 -2.07 18.37
N THR A 14 3.61 -1.69 18.25
CA THR A 14 4.47 -1.36 19.38
C THR A 14 3.95 -0.12 20.12
N TRP A 15 4.23 -0.07 21.43
CA TRP A 15 3.78 1.03 22.28
C TRP A 15 4.86 1.49 23.25
N ILE A 16 4.71 2.71 23.76
CA ILE A 16 5.60 3.26 24.77
C ILE A 16 5.39 2.57 26.13
N GLY A 17 6.47 2.38 26.90
CA GLY A 17 6.43 1.86 28.29
C GLY A 17 7.35 0.68 28.55
N SER A 18 7.62 -0.18 27.56
CA SER A 18 8.63 -1.24 27.66
C SER A 18 9.12 -1.67 26.27
N LYS A 19 10.17 -2.50 26.21
CA LYS A 19 10.70 -3.07 24.95
C LYS A 19 9.76 -4.06 24.26
N THR A 20 8.73 -4.53 24.98
CA THR A 20 7.76 -5.53 24.50
C THR A 20 6.33 -4.99 24.56
N ALA A 21 6.15 -3.73 24.92
CA ALA A 21 4.84 -3.11 25.02
C ALA A 21 4.17 -3.04 23.65
N LYS A 22 2.90 -3.41 23.63
CA LYS A 22 2.05 -3.38 22.45
C LYS A 22 0.73 -2.71 22.79
N ARG A 23 0.07 -2.16 21.77
CA ARG A 23 -1.26 -1.59 21.90
C ARG A 23 -2.01 -1.71 20.59
N SER A 24 -3.29 -2.08 20.68
CA SER A 24 -4.23 -2.02 19.57
C SER A 24 -5.00 -0.70 19.60
N ILE A 25 -4.94 0.03 18.50
CA ILE A 25 -5.68 1.29 18.33
C ILE A 25 -6.29 1.38 16.93
N SER A 26 -7.21 2.33 16.76
CA SER A 26 -7.93 2.57 15.52
C SER A 26 -7.74 4.01 15.06
N GLY A 27 -7.66 4.22 13.75
CA GLY A 27 -7.60 5.53 13.11
C GLY A 27 -7.03 5.47 11.70
N THR A 28 -7.25 6.53 10.93
CA THR A 28 -6.60 6.70 9.61
C THR A 28 -5.07 6.76 9.75
N SER A 29 -4.56 7.25 10.88
CA SER A 29 -3.14 7.19 11.24
C SER A 29 -2.59 5.76 11.32
N MET A 30 -3.43 4.74 11.55
CA MET A 30 -3.03 3.33 11.53
C MET A 30 -3.16 2.72 10.12
N ALA A 31 -4.03 3.27 9.27
CA ALA A 31 -4.11 2.88 7.86
C ALA A 31 -2.90 3.38 7.05
N SER A 32 -2.49 4.63 7.25
CA SER A 32 -1.35 5.26 6.53
C SER A 32 -0.05 4.44 6.55
N PRO A 33 0.44 3.87 7.67
CA PRO A 33 1.68 3.09 7.67
C PRO A 33 1.59 1.80 6.87
N HIS A 34 0.40 1.20 6.68
CA HIS A 34 0.25 0.06 5.78
C HIS A 34 0.49 0.46 4.32
N VAL A 35 -0.03 1.61 3.90
CA VAL A 35 0.23 2.19 2.57
C VAL A 35 1.71 2.49 2.38
N ALA A 36 2.34 3.16 3.36
CA ALA A 36 3.75 3.50 3.29
C ALA A 36 4.65 2.25 3.21
N GLY A 37 4.34 1.23 4.01
CA GLY A 37 5.05 -0.05 3.97
C GLY A 37 4.91 -0.78 2.63
N LEU A 38 3.72 -0.74 2.02
CA LEU A 38 3.49 -1.35 0.71
C LEU A 38 4.26 -0.64 -0.41
N ILE A 39 4.30 0.69 -0.40
CA ILE A 39 5.12 1.46 -1.36
C ILE A 39 6.61 1.12 -1.17
N ALA A 40 7.10 1.06 0.07
CA ALA A 40 8.49 0.67 0.35
C ALA A 40 8.80 -0.75 -0.15
N TYR A 41 7.85 -1.68 -0.01
CA TYR A 41 7.96 -3.02 -0.55
C TYR A 41 8.03 -3.01 -2.08
N TYR A 42 7.18 -2.26 -2.78
CA TYR A 42 7.22 -2.14 -4.23
C TYR A 42 8.56 -1.55 -4.71
N LEU A 43 9.06 -0.50 -4.06
CA LEU A 43 10.38 0.07 -4.37
C LEU A 43 11.51 -0.96 -4.17
N SER A 44 11.40 -1.84 -3.17
CA SER A 44 12.40 -2.91 -2.96
C SER A 44 12.38 -3.99 -4.04
N LEU A 45 11.26 -4.12 -4.77
CA LEU A 45 11.07 -5.08 -5.85
C LEU A 45 11.31 -4.48 -7.24
N ALA A 46 11.55 -3.17 -7.32
CA ALA A 46 11.75 -2.45 -8.58
C ALA A 46 12.84 -3.12 -9.43
N PRO A 47 12.66 -3.18 -10.76
CA PRO A 47 13.65 -3.79 -11.64
C PRO A 47 15.03 -3.13 -11.48
N ALA A 48 16.10 -3.93 -11.49
CA ALA A 48 17.48 -3.42 -11.43
C ALA A 48 17.74 -2.40 -12.56
N SER A 49 18.71 -1.49 -12.36
CA SER A 49 19.15 -0.50 -13.37
C SER A 49 19.40 -1.09 -14.76
N GLU A 50 19.83 -2.35 -14.79
CA GLU A 50 20.17 -3.09 -16.03
C GLU A 50 18.94 -3.71 -16.72
N SER A 51 17.75 -3.65 -16.11
CA SER A 51 16.53 -4.24 -16.65
C SER A 51 16.06 -3.47 -17.87
N SER A 52 15.62 -4.17 -18.92
CA SER A 52 14.91 -3.57 -20.06
C SER A 52 13.59 -2.88 -19.69
N PHE A 53 13.13 -3.08 -18.45
CA PHE A 53 11.95 -2.46 -17.85
C PHE A 53 12.28 -1.37 -16.82
N ASN A 54 13.56 -1.00 -16.67
CA ASN A 54 13.94 0.11 -15.80
C ASN A 54 13.54 1.44 -16.45
N SER A 55 12.47 2.07 -15.96
CA SER A 55 12.01 3.39 -16.40
C SER A 55 12.70 4.55 -15.66
N GLY A 56 13.75 4.27 -14.86
CA GLY A 56 14.36 5.22 -13.93
C GLY A 56 13.80 5.12 -12.51
N ALA A 57 14.10 6.11 -11.67
CA ALA A 57 13.51 6.20 -10.33
C ALA A 57 12.00 6.48 -10.43
N TYR A 58 11.17 5.62 -9.84
CA TYR A 58 9.72 5.83 -9.81
C TYR A 58 9.37 7.14 -9.08
N THR A 59 8.58 7.98 -9.73
CA THR A 59 8.05 9.21 -9.15
C THR A 59 6.92 8.90 -8.14
N PRO A 60 6.62 9.82 -7.21
CA PRO A 60 5.49 9.66 -6.30
C PRO A 60 4.14 9.42 -7.01
N ASP A 61 3.92 10.06 -8.16
CA ASP A 61 2.69 9.92 -8.94
C ASP A 61 2.59 8.54 -9.61
N GLU A 62 3.69 8.02 -10.15
CA GLU A 62 3.74 6.65 -10.70
C GLU A 62 3.50 5.61 -9.60
N MET A 63 4.12 5.78 -8.42
CA MET A 63 3.91 4.87 -7.29
C MET A 63 2.46 4.92 -6.79
N LYS A 64 1.84 6.11 -6.76
CA LYS A 64 0.43 6.26 -6.42
C LYS A 64 -0.47 5.54 -7.42
N LYS A 65 -0.21 5.70 -8.72
CA LYS A 65 -0.96 5.02 -9.79
C LYS A 65 -0.85 3.50 -9.66
N LEU A 66 0.37 2.99 -9.51
CA LEU A 66 0.63 1.57 -9.32
C LEU A 66 -0.13 1.01 -8.11
N LEU A 67 -0.06 1.72 -6.97
CA LEU A 67 -0.76 1.33 -5.76
C LEU A 67 -2.29 1.24 -5.95
N ILE A 68 -2.90 2.20 -6.65
CA ILE A 68 -4.35 2.21 -6.93
C ILE A 68 -4.73 1.13 -7.93
N ASP A 69 -3.92 0.93 -8.97
CA ASP A 69 -4.21 -0.05 -10.03
C ASP A 69 -4.19 -1.50 -9.50
N HIS A 70 -3.30 -1.80 -8.55
CA HIS A 70 -3.22 -3.11 -7.90
C HIS A 70 -4.15 -3.30 -6.69
N GLY A 71 -4.85 -2.25 -6.24
CA GLY A 71 -5.76 -2.35 -5.09
C GLY A 71 -6.99 -3.21 -5.38
N THR A 72 -7.49 -3.91 -4.35
CA THR A 72 -8.73 -4.67 -4.43
C THR A 72 -9.92 -3.71 -4.52
N ARG A 73 -10.74 -3.86 -5.56
CA ARG A 73 -11.86 -2.95 -5.85
C ARG A 73 -13.17 -3.47 -5.27
N ASP A 74 -14.04 -2.55 -4.86
CA ASP A 74 -15.45 -2.78 -4.57
C ASP A 74 -15.76 -3.81 -3.47
N VAL A 75 -14.81 -4.02 -2.55
CA VAL A 75 -14.96 -4.96 -1.41
C VAL A 75 -15.43 -4.28 -0.13
N LEU A 76 -15.30 -2.96 -0.02
CA LEU A 76 -15.72 -2.22 1.17
C LEU A 76 -17.20 -1.86 1.05
N THR A 77 -17.92 -1.97 2.16
CA THR A 77 -19.31 -1.49 2.30
C THR A 77 -19.35 -0.10 2.93
N ASP A 78 -20.48 0.59 2.81
CA ASP A 78 -20.73 1.91 3.41
C ASP A 78 -19.72 3.02 2.98
N VAL A 79 -19.10 2.85 1.82
CA VAL A 79 -18.25 3.88 1.20
C VAL A 79 -19.14 4.88 0.45
N LYS A 80 -18.90 6.18 0.65
CA LYS A 80 -19.61 7.23 -0.07
C LYS A 80 -19.34 7.11 -1.57
N SER A 81 -20.35 7.39 -2.40
CA SER A 81 -20.28 7.23 -3.86
C SER A 81 -19.24 8.12 -4.55
N ASP A 82 -18.78 9.19 -3.89
CA ASP A 82 -17.75 10.11 -4.37
C ASP A 82 -16.32 9.70 -3.95
N THR A 83 -16.19 8.58 -3.24
CA THR A 83 -14.93 8.10 -2.68
C THR A 83 -14.51 6.80 -3.38
N PRO A 84 -13.25 6.67 -3.85
CA PRO A 84 -12.79 5.45 -4.51
C PRO A 84 -12.93 4.22 -3.59
N ASN A 85 -13.64 3.18 -4.02
CA ASN A 85 -13.72 1.92 -3.28
C ASN A 85 -12.54 1.00 -3.66
N VAL A 86 -11.36 1.34 -3.15
CA VAL A 86 -10.12 0.62 -3.39
C VAL A 86 -9.42 0.34 -2.07
N LEU A 87 -9.11 -0.92 -1.79
CA LEU A 87 -8.37 -1.38 -0.63
C LEU A 87 -6.94 -1.76 -1.06
N ILE A 88 -5.91 -1.35 -0.32
CA ILE A 88 -4.53 -1.77 -0.59
C ILE A 88 -4.42 -3.30 -0.63
N TYR A 89 -3.65 -3.80 -1.57
CA TYR A 89 -3.42 -5.22 -1.76
C TYR A 89 -1.96 -5.47 -2.10
N ASN A 90 -1.36 -6.46 -1.45
CA ASN A 90 0.03 -6.82 -1.67
C ASN A 90 0.12 -8.00 -2.65
N ASN A 91 0.16 -7.71 -3.96
CA ASN A 91 0.18 -8.73 -5.01
C ASN A 91 1.57 -9.02 -5.61
N ALA A 92 2.59 -8.27 -5.24
CA ALA A 92 3.86 -8.25 -5.98
C ALA A 92 4.71 -9.52 -5.82
N ALA A 93 4.29 -10.46 -4.98
CA ALA A 93 4.96 -11.76 -4.81
C ALA A 93 4.46 -12.85 -5.76
N GLU A 94 3.29 -12.68 -6.40
CA GLU A 94 2.68 -13.74 -7.21
C GLU A 94 3.36 -13.90 -8.58
N ASP A 95 3.72 -12.79 -9.24
CA ASP A 95 4.44 -12.77 -10.52
C ASP A 95 5.08 -11.40 -10.73
N LYS A 96 6.39 -11.28 -10.47
CA LYS A 96 7.12 -10.01 -10.54
C LYS A 96 7.19 -9.45 -11.96
N ASP A 97 7.28 -10.32 -12.95
CA ASP A 97 7.38 -9.91 -14.36
C ASP A 97 6.04 -9.32 -14.82
N LYS A 98 4.91 -9.93 -14.41
CA LYS A 98 3.58 -9.34 -14.66
C LYS A 98 3.29 -8.11 -13.81
N PHE A 99 3.83 -8.04 -12.60
CA PHE A 99 3.64 -6.87 -11.73
C PHE A 99 4.27 -5.61 -12.33
N TRP A 100 5.41 -5.74 -13.02
CA TRP A 100 6.09 -4.62 -13.68
C TRP A 100 5.81 -4.51 -15.19
N ALA A 101 5.08 -5.44 -15.79
CA ALA A 101 4.67 -5.36 -17.19
C ALA A 101 3.53 -4.33 -17.33
N TRP A 102 3.86 -3.14 -17.83
CA TRP A 102 2.90 -2.10 -18.23
C TRP A 102 2.52 -2.25 -19.70
#